data_AF-A0A7W8XYM6-F1
#
_entry.id   AF-A0A7W8XYM6-F1
#
_cell.length_a   1.000
_cell.length_b   1.000
_cell.length_c   1.000
_cell.angle_alpha   90.00
_cell.angle_beta   90.00
_cell.angle_gamma   90.00
#
_symmetry.space_group_name_H-M   'P 1'
#
loop_
_entity.id
_entity.type
_entity.pdbx_description
1 polymer ?
#
loop_
_entity_poly.entity_id
_entity_poly.type
_entity_poly.pdbx_seq_one_letter_code
_entity_poly.pdbx_strand_id
1 'polypeptide(L)' 'MDSQALGVCQCAFDAILAELGINREHEKAEAIAALVIKLYQQGVHDEKKLFELGMTASASLKD' A
#
# COMPACT_ATOMS: atom_id res chain seq x y z
N MET A 1 0.39 -0.38 -16.36
CA MET A 1 1.02 0.33 -15.24
C MET A 1 2.39 0.75 -15.71
N ASP A 2 2.65 2.05 -15.70
CA ASP A 2 3.94 2.61 -16.02
C ASP A 2 4.97 2.25 -14.95
N SER A 3 6.26 2.19 -15.31
CA SER A 3 7.32 1.81 -14.36
C SER A 3 7.38 2.74 -13.14
N GLN A 4 7.05 4.02 -13.33
CA GLN A 4 6.93 5.02 -12.26
C GLN A 4 5.77 4.70 -11.30
N ALA A 5 4.62 4.26 -11.81
CA ALA A 5 3.47 3.87 -11.00
C ALA A 5 3.80 2.69 -10.09
N LEU A 6 4.52 1.71 -10.64
CA LEU A 6 4.95 0.54 -9.88
C LEU A 6 5.95 0.91 -8.78
N GLY A 7 6.87 1.84 -9.06
CA GLY A 7 7.81 2.36 -8.06
C GLY A 7 7.11 3.04 -6.88
N VAL A 8 6.17 3.94 -7.15
CA VAL A 8 5.40 4.63 -6.09
C VAL A 8 4.56 3.65 -5.28
N CYS A 9 3.89 2.69 -5.94
CA CYS A 9 3.13 1.66 -5.25
C CYS A 9 4.02 0.77 -4.38
N GLN A 10 5.17 0.32 -4.90
CA GLN A 10 6.09 -0.50 -4.12
C GLN A 10 6.67 0.24 -2.91
N CYS A 11 7.02 1.53 -3.07
CA CYS A 11 7.57 2.34 -1.99
C CYS A 11 6.55 2.50 -0.84
N ALA A 12 5.31 2.87 -1.18
CA ALA A 12 4.24 2.98 -0.19
C ALA A 12 3.90 1.62 0.45
N PHE A 13 3.88 0.54 -0.34
CA PHE A 13 3.64 -0.82 0.15
C PHE A 13 4.69 -1.25 1.19
N ASP A 14 5.97 -1.09 0.86
CA ASP A 14 7.07 -1.49 1.74
C ASP A 14 7.07 -0.66 3.04
N ALA A 15 6.78 0.64 2.94
CA ALA A 15 6.62 1.52 4.10
C ALA A 15 5.46 1.08 5.00
N ILE A 16 4.30 0.71 4.44
CA ILE A 16 3.16 0.21 5.22
C ILE A 16 3.51 -1.11 5.92
N LEU A 17 4.17 -2.04 5.23
CA LEU A 17 4.61 -3.30 5.83
C LEU A 17 5.60 -3.07 6.99
N ALA A 18 6.56 -2.16 6.80
CA ALA A 18 7.54 -1.81 7.82
C ALA A 18 6.88 -1.19 9.07
N GLU A 19 5.93 -0.27 8.88
CA GLU A 19 5.17 0.37 9.97
C GLU A 19 4.30 -0.63 10.73
N LEU A 20 3.70 -1.59 10.02
CA LEU A 20 2.90 -2.67 10.61
C LEU A 20 3.75 -3.81 11.21
N GLY A 21 5.07 -3.81 10.97
CA GLY A 21 5.98 -4.87 11.40
C GLY A 21 5.67 -6.24 10.80
N ILE A 22 5.08 -6.28 9.59
CA ILE A 22 4.70 -7.52 8.91
C ILE A 22 5.56 -7.76 7.66
N ASN A 23 5.82 -9.03 7.38
CA ASN A 23 6.56 -9.42 6.18
C ASN A 23 5.62 -9.59 4.97
N ARG A 24 6.22 -9.62 3.78
CA ARG A 24 5.51 -9.83 2.51
C ARG A 24 4.80 -11.19 2.41
N GLU A 25 5.17 -12.14 3.25
CA GLU A 25 4.57 -13.48 3.34
C GLU A 25 3.35 -13.52 4.29
N HIS A 26 3.07 -12.41 4.98
CA HIS A 26 1.92 -12.30 5.86
C HIS A 26 0.63 -12.23 5.04
N GLU A 27 -0.47 -12.85 5.51
CA GLU A 27 -1.75 -12.86 4.79
C GLU A 27 -2.23 -11.44 4.39
N LYS A 28 -1.98 -10.47 5.27
CA LYS A 28 -2.32 -9.06 5.07
C LYS A 28 -1.49 -8.38 4.00
N ALA A 29 -0.32 -8.89 3.66
CA ALA A 29 0.55 -8.27 2.66
C ALA A 29 -0.09 -8.28 1.27
N GLU A 30 -0.78 -9.37 0.89
CA GLU A 30 -1.51 -9.41 -0.39
C GLU A 30 -2.66 -8.39 -0.41
N ALA A 31 -3.42 -8.29 0.69
CA ALA A 31 -4.50 -7.33 0.84
C ALA A 31 -4.00 -5.88 0.78
N ILE A 32 -2.87 -5.58 1.43
CA ILE A 32 -2.25 -4.25 1.41
C ILE A 32 -1.72 -3.93 0.01
N ALA A 33 -1.09 -4.89 -0.69
CA ALA A 33 -0.62 -4.69 -2.06
C ALA A 33 -1.78 -4.35 -3.01
N ALA A 34 -2.88 -5.11 -2.93
CA ALA A 34 -4.09 -4.84 -3.70
C ALA A 34 -4.68 -3.47 -3.37
N LEU A 35 -4.67 -3.08 -2.10
CA LEU A 35 -5.17 -1.79 -1.65
C LEU A 35 -4.34 -0.62 -2.18
N VAL A 36 -3.01 -0.70 -2.09
CA VAL A 36 -2.09 0.32 -2.61
C VAL A 36 -2.27 0.49 -4.12
N ILE A 37 -2.38 -0.61 -4.87
CA ILE A 37 -2.67 -0.58 -6.31
C ILE A 37 -4.02 0.08 -6.59
N LYS A 38 -5.06 -0.24 -5.83
CA LYS A 38 -6.40 0.30 -6.00
C LYS A 38 -6.45 1.81 -5.73
N LEU A 39 -5.77 2.27 -4.68
CA LEU A 39 -5.63 3.70 -4.38
C LEU A 39 -4.91 4.44 -5.50
N TYR A 40 -3.85 3.84 -6.06
CA TYR A 40 -3.16 4.41 -7.20
C TYR A 40 -4.07 4.52 -8.43
N GLN A 41 -4.84 3.47 -8.73
CA GLN A 41 -5.84 3.46 -9.81
C GLN A 41 -6.98 4.46 -9.61
N GLN A 42 -7.26 4.87 -8.37
CA GLN A 42 -8.23 5.93 -8.06
C GLN A 42 -7.68 7.34 -8.33
N GLY A 43 -6.42 7.46 -8.80
CA GLY A 43 -5.77 8.73 -9.12
C GLY A 43 -4.86 9.26 -8.01
N VAL A 44 -4.58 8.47 -6.97
CA VAL A 44 -3.61 8.82 -5.94
C VAL A 44 -2.21 8.48 -6.44
N HIS A 45 -1.57 9.42 -7.14
CA HIS A 45 -0.20 9.22 -7.63
C HIS A 45 0.88 9.79 -6.69
N ASP A 46 0.46 10.34 -5.54
CA ASP A 46 1.35 10.94 -4.55
C ASP A 46 1.71 9.90 -3.49
N GLU A 47 3.00 9.59 -3.35
CA GLU A 47 3.52 8.54 -2.46
C GLU A 47 3.05 8.74 -1.02
N LYS A 48 3.08 9.98 -0.51
CA LYS A 48 2.73 10.29 0.86
C LYS A 48 1.24 10.09 1.11
N LYS A 49 0.38 10.54 0.20
CA LYS A 49 -1.07 10.27 0.28
C LYS A 49 -1.37 8.78 0.15
N LEU A 50 -0.65 8.07 -0.72
CA LEU A 50 -0.83 6.64 -0.93
C LEU A 50 -0.51 5.87 0.35
N PHE A 51 0.56 6.26 1.04
CA PHE A 51 0.91 5.74 2.35
C PHE A 51 -0.15 6.07 3.41
N GLU A 52 -0.56 7.33 3.55
CA GLU A 52 -1.54 7.75 4.57
C GLU A 52 -2.89 7.02 4.41
N LEU A 53 -3.40 6.95 3.17
CA LEU A 53 -4.63 6.23 2.84
C LEU A 53 -4.45 4.71 2.99
N GLY A 54 -3.31 4.19 2.55
CA GLY A 54 -2.94 2.79 2.65
C GLY A 54 -2.91 2.32 4.10
N MET A 55 -2.23 3.08 4.96
CA MET A 55 -2.12 2.84 6.39
C MET A 55 -3.50 2.91 7.07
N THR A 56 -4.29 3.94 6.76
CA THR A 56 -5.65 4.09 7.30
C THR A 56 -6.53 2.90 6.95
N ALA A 57 -6.56 2.48 5.69
CA ALA A 57 -7.36 1.35 5.27
C ALA A 57 -6.81 0.00 5.77
N SER A 58 -5.49 -0.12 5.91
CA SER A 58 -4.87 -1.31 6.51
C SER A 58 -5.22 -1.48 8.00
N ALA A 59 -5.44 -0.38 8.72
CA ALA A 59 -5.95 -0.41 10.08
C ALA A 59 -7.41 -0.89 10.14
N SER A 60 -8.19 -0.64 9.08
CA SER A 60 -9.56 -1.14 8.92
C SER A 60 -9.64 -2.59 8.45
N LEU A 61 -8.52 -3.22 8.05
CA LEU A 61 -8.42 -4.67 7.80
C LEU A 61 -8.25 -5.47 9.11
N LYS A 62 -8.61 -4.88 10.26
CA LYS A 62 -8.76 -5.60 11.53
C LYS A 62 -10.17 -6.19 11.59
N ASP A 63 -10.23 -7.50 11.36
CA ASP A 63 -11.38 -8.40 11.50
C ASP A 63 -12.54 -8.22 10.50
#